data_AF-A0A137SLH3-F1
#
_entry.id   AF-A0A137SLH3-F1
#
_cell.length_a   1.000
_cell.length_b   1.000
_cell.length_c   1.000
_cell.angle_alpha   90.00
_cell.angle_beta   90.00
_cell.angle_gamma   90.00
#
_symmetry.space_group_name_H-M   'P 1'
#
loop_
_entity.id
_entity.type
_entity.pdbx_description
1 polymer ?
#
loop_
_entity_poly.entity_id
_entity_poly.type
_entity_poly.pdbx_seq_one_letter_code
_entity_poly.pdbx_strand_id
1 'polypeptide(L)'
;MADIFIDLDNAVYSPTVDLTLLDIVKRLDSCWCEKATCITQESDGDIWYWDAPVEEVILARHEANLDTGLMPLVGFKSLVRNVYFEIDEESFVAKDWKTAVVTKEAFLAHTTVIKIDTDKEGYDASKTRI
;
A
#
# COMPACT_ATOMS: atom_id res chain seq x y z
N MET A 1 -26.30 -32.30 5.94
CA MET A 1 -25.06 -32.19 5.16
C MET A 1 -25.03 -30.78 4.64
N ALA A 2 -24.02 -29.99 5.01
CA ALA A 2 -23.83 -28.68 4.41
C ALA A 2 -23.02 -28.92 3.13
N ASP A 3 -23.61 -28.59 1.99
CA ASP A 3 -22.91 -28.64 0.71
C ASP A 3 -21.94 -27.46 0.66
N ILE A 4 -20.67 -27.75 0.38
CA ILE A 4 -19.65 -26.73 0.18
C ILE A 4 -19.80 -26.24 -1.27
N PHE A 5 -20.20 -24.99 -1.44
CA PHE A 5 -20.26 -24.31 -2.73
C PHE A 5 -18.94 -23.57 -2.94
N ILE A 6 -18.19 -23.94 -3.99
CA ILE A 6 -16.95 -23.27 -4.40
C ILE A 6 -17.23 -22.64 -5.76
N ASP A 7 -17.29 -21.32 -5.79
CA ASP A 7 -17.37 -20.55 -7.03
C ASP A 7 -15.97 -20.44 -7.63
N LEU A 8 -15.73 -21.17 -8.72
CA LEU A 8 -14.48 -21.15 -9.47
C LEU A 8 -14.57 -20.24 -10.71
N ASP A 9 -15.76 -19.73 -11.02
CA ASP A 9 -16.02 -18.98 -12.25
C ASP A 9 -15.79 -17.47 -12.03
N ASN A 10 -15.88 -17.00 -10.78
CA ASN A 10 -15.62 -15.61 -10.44
C ASN A 10 -14.23 -15.43 -9.78
N ALA A 11 -13.45 -14.47 -10.30
CA ALA A 11 -12.22 -14.04 -9.66
C ALA A 11 -12.54 -13.46 -8.26
N VAL A 12 -11.83 -13.93 -7.24
CA VAL A 12 -12.00 -13.47 -5.87
C VAL A 12 -11.36 -12.09 -5.75
N TYR A 13 -12.19 -11.06 -5.69
CA TYR A 13 -11.77 -9.70 -5.39
C TYR A 13 -12.04 -9.41 -3.92
N SER A 14 -10.99 -9.15 -3.16
CA SER A 14 -11.11 -8.70 -1.78
C SER A 14 -11.68 -7.28 -1.72
N PRO A 15 -12.51 -6.95 -0.71
CA PRO A 15 -13.06 -5.61 -0.55
C PRO A 15 -11.97 -4.55 -0.36
N THR A 16 -12.24 -3.34 -0.86
CA THR A 16 -11.33 -2.20 -0.71
C THR A 16 -11.53 -1.49 0.62
N VAL A 17 -10.44 -1.20 1.33
CA VAL A 17 -10.41 -0.34 2.53
C VAL A 17 -9.87 1.06 2.19
N ASP A 18 -10.30 2.10 2.92
CA ASP A 18 -9.79 3.47 2.76
C ASP A 18 -8.41 3.68 3.42
N LEU A 19 -7.44 2.85 3.04
CA LEU A 19 -6.03 2.94 3.42
C LEU A 19 -5.19 2.81 2.15
N THR A 20 -4.05 3.53 2.10
CA THR A 20 -3.07 3.28 1.05
C THR A 20 -2.30 2.00 1.34
N LEU A 21 -1.66 1.40 0.32
CA LEU A 21 -0.83 0.21 0.53
C LEU A 21 0.32 0.52 1.50
N LEU A 22 0.86 1.74 1.45
CA LEU A 22 1.87 2.19 2.41
C LEU A 22 1.34 2.20 3.85
N ASP A 23 0.11 2.68 4.07
CA ASP A 23 -0.53 2.68 5.40
C ASP A 23 -0.73 1.25 5.91
N ILE A 24 -1.15 0.33 5.04
CA ILE A 24 -1.32 -1.09 5.37
C ILE A 24 0.03 -1.71 5.75
N VAL A 25 1.06 -1.56 4.93
CA VAL A 25 2.39 -2.12 5.18
C VAL A 25 2.97 -1.56 6.49
N LYS A 26 2.80 -0.27 6.79
CA LYS A 26 3.22 0.34 8.07
C LYS A 26 2.46 -0.19 9.29
N ARG A 27 1.26 -0.76 9.12
CA ARG A 27 0.51 -1.42 10.21
C ARG A 27 0.96 -2.87 10.40
N LEU A 28 1.26 -3.56 9.31
CA LEU A 28 1.70 -4.96 9.33
C LEU A 28 3.14 -5.11 9.84
N ASP A 29 4.03 -4.21 9.43
CA ASP A 29 5.45 -4.33 9.69
C ASP A 29 6.00 -3.19 10.55
N SER A 30 6.71 -3.55 11.62
CA SER A 30 7.48 -2.60 12.42
C SER A 30 8.80 -2.18 11.77
N CYS A 31 9.28 -2.96 10.80
CA CYS A 31 10.55 -2.71 10.10
C CYS A 31 10.50 -3.25 8.67
N TRP A 32 11.31 -2.66 7.79
CA TRP A 32 11.42 -3.10 6.41
C TRP A 32 11.98 -4.53 6.30
N CYS A 33 11.43 -5.35 5.40
CA CYS A 33 11.97 -6.67 5.09
C CYS A 33 13.30 -6.55 4.33
N GLU A 34 14.42 -6.97 4.92
CA GLU A 34 15.77 -6.68 4.38
C GLU A 34 16.00 -7.12 2.93
N LYS A 35 15.38 -8.24 2.51
CA LYS A 35 15.52 -8.77 1.15
C LYS A 35 14.56 -8.14 0.15
N ALA A 36 13.52 -7.45 0.61
CA ALA A 36 12.58 -6.82 -0.28
C ALA A 36 13.13 -5.46 -0.76
N THR A 37 12.93 -5.16 -2.03
CA THR A 37 13.17 -3.86 -2.66
C THR A 37 11.88 -3.05 -2.75
N CYS A 38 10.75 -3.72 -2.98
CA CYS A 38 9.43 -3.11 -3.00
C CYS A 38 8.31 -4.09 -2.63
N ILE A 39 7.11 -3.53 -2.43
CA ILE A 39 5.91 -4.26 -2.01
C ILE A 39 4.74 -3.85 -2.90
N THR A 40 3.94 -4.82 -3.33
CA THR A 40 2.70 -4.60 -4.09
C THR A 40 1.55 -5.41 -3.50
N GLN A 41 0.34 -5.27 -4.05
CA GLN A 41 -0.82 -6.04 -3.63
C GLN A 41 -1.61 -6.58 -4.82
N GLU A 42 -2.17 -7.78 -4.66
CA GLU A 42 -3.00 -8.48 -5.64
C GLU A 42 -4.50 -8.33 -5.32
N SER A 43 -5.34 -8.68 -6.30
CA SER A 43 -6.79 -8.51 -6.28
C SER A 43 -7.49 -9.28 -5.15
N ASP A 44 -6.92 -10.41 -4.74
CA ASP A 44 -7.39 -11.26 -3.65
C ASP A 44 -6.96 -10.75 -2.27
N GLY A 45 -6.23 -9.63 -2.18
CA GLY A 45 -5.73 -9.06 -0.94
C GLY A 45 -4.30 -9.46 -0.59
N ASP A 46 -3.67 -10.36 -1.34
CA ASP A 46 -2.32 -10.83 -1.03
C ASP A 46 -1.28 -9.72 -1.27
N ILE A 47 -0.44 -9.47 -0.27
CA ILE A 47 0.58 -8.42 -0.28
C ILE A 47 1.93 -9.08 -0.52
N TRP A 48 2.55 -8.76 -1.65
CA TRP A 48 3.76 -9.41 -2.13
C TRP A 48 5.00 -8.55 -1.91
N TYR A 49 6.02 -9.15 -1.32
CA TYR A 49 7.32 -8.53 -1.04
C TYR A 49 8.30 -9.06 -2.08
N TRP A 50 8.89 -8.17 -2.87
CA TRP A 50 9.71 -8.52 -4.02
C TRP A 50 11.18 -8.23 -3.79
N ASP A 51 12.05 -9.12 -4.23
CA ASP A 51 13.48 -8.91 -4.46
C ASP A 51 13.70 -8.75 -5.97
N ALA A 52 13.28 -7.60 -6.50
CA ALA A 52 13.38 -7.24 -7.91
C ALA A 52 13.62 -5.73 -8.08
N PRO A 53 14.24 -5.25 -9.17
CA PRO A 53 14.40 -3.81 -9.39
C PRO A 53 13.05 -3.08 -9.32
N VAL A 54 13.00 -1.97 -8.57
CA VAL A 54 11.75 -1.24 -8.32
C VAL A 54 11.12 -0.76 -9.63
N GLU A 55 11.96 -0.32 -10.57
CA GLU A 55 11.55 0.13 -11.89
C GLU A 55 10.90 -0.99 -12.71
N GLU A 56 11.43 -2.22 -12.62
CA GLU A 56 10.82 -3.38 -13.28
C GLU A 56 9.46 -3.72 -12.68
N VAL A 57 9.32 -3.63 -11.35
CA VAL A 57 8.04 -3.87 -10.67
C VAL A 57 7.01 -2.78 -10.98
N ILE A 58 7.44 -1.52 -11.11
CA ILE A 58 6.57 -0.42 -11.57
C ILE A 58 6.05 -0.69 -12.97
N LEU A 59 6.93 -1.05 -13.91
CA LEU A 59 6.52 -1.39 -15.28
C LEU A 59 5.57 -2.60 -15.29
N ALA A 60 5.91 -3.66 -14.55
CA ALA A 60 5.06 -4.83 -14.41
C ALA A 60 3.67 -4.49 -13.84
N ARG A 61 3.59 -3.60 -12.84
CA ARG A 61 2.32 -3.15 -12.27
C ARG A 61 1.45 -2.41 -13.27
N HIS A 62 2.06 -1.62 -14.16
CA HIS A 62 1.33 -0.95 -15.25
C HIS A 62 0.83 -1.92 -16.32
N GLU A 63 1.54 -3.02 -16.56
CA GLU A 63 1.20 -4.03 -17.57
C GLU A 63 0.32 -5.17 -17.03
N ALA A 64 0.23 -5.33 -15.71
CA ALA A 64 -0.41 -6.45 -15.06
C ALA A 64 -1.89 -6.60 -15.43
N ASN A 65 -2.27 -7.83 -15.76
CA ASN A 65 -3.67 -8.23 -15.76
C ASN A 65 -4.10 -8.57 -14.33
N LEU A 66 -5.26 -8.05 -13.92
CA LEU A 66 -5.85 -8.32 -12.60
C LEU A 66 -6.12 -9.82 -12.33
N ASP A 67 -6.30 -10.62 -13.38
CA ASP A 67 -6.59 -12.06 -13.26
C ASP A 67 -5.32 -12.88 -12.95
N THR A 68 -4.16 -12.42 -13.40
CA THR A 68 -2.89 -13.16 -13.27
C THR A 68 -1.90 -12.51 -12.29
N GLY A 69 -2.17 -11.26 -11.91
CA GLY A 69 -1.31 -10.47 -11.05
C GLY A 69 0.09 -10.24 -11.63
N LEU A 70 1.06 -10.01 -10.75
CA LEU A 70 2.44 -9.69 -11.14
C LEU A 70 3.34 -10.90 -11.31
N MET A 71 2.90 -12.09 -10.89
CA MET A 71 3.73 -13.30 -10.90
C MET A 71 4.29 -13.63 -12.30
N PRO A 72 3.51 -13.54 -13.39
CA PRO A 72 4.02 -13.84 -14.73
C PRO A 72 5.04 -12.82 -15.25
N LEU A 73 5.05 -11.59 -14.70
CA LEU A 73 5.87 -10.48 -15.17
C LEU A 73 7.16 -10.34 -14.35
N VAL A 74 7.06 -10.38 -13.02
CA VAL A 74 8.20 -10.21 -12.10
C VAL A 74 8.90 -11.55 -11.82
N GLY A 75 8.13 -12.65 -11.82
CA GLY A 75 8.62 -14.00 -11.62
C GLY A 75 8.66 -14.45 -10.16
N PHE A 76 8.23 -15.68 -9.93
CA PHE A 76 8.16 -16.30 -8.59
C PHE A 76 9.49 -16.34 -7.83
N LYS A 77 10.63 -16.40 -8.54
CA LYS A 77 11.96 -16.42 -7.91
C LYS A 77 12.28 -15.14 -7.14
N SER A 78 11.62 -14.05 -7.50
CA SER A 78 11.78 -12.73 -6.89
C SER A 78 10.83 -12.54 -5.71
N LEU A 79 9.89 -13.46 -5.44
CA LEU A 79 8.98 -13.36 -4.31
C LEU A 79 9.73 -13.72 -3.01
N VAL A 80 9.84 -12.75 -2.09
CA VAL A 80 10.49 -12.91 -0.79
C VAL A 80 9.52 -13.51 0.22
N ARG A 81 8.30 -12.96 0.28
CA ARG A 81 7.20 -13.40 1.14
C ARG A 81 5.88 -12.80 0.65
N ASN A 82 4.79 -13.34 1.16
CA ASN A 82 3.45 -12.82 0.98
C ASN A 82 2.66 -12.89 2.30
N VAL A 83 1.71 -11.98 2.48
CA VAL A 83 0.84 -11.87 3.67
C VAL A 83 -0.49 -11.24 3.28
N TYR A 84 -1.54 -11.48 4.06
CA TYR A 84 -2.82 -10.78 3.93
C TYR A 84 -2.95 -9.67 4.96
N PHE A 85 -3.66 -8.59 4.60
CA PHE A 85 -4.15 -7.62 5.56
C PHE A 85 -5.60 -7.95 5.89
N GLU A 86 -5.83 -8.43 7.11
CA GLU A 86 -7.13 -8.92 7.56
C GLU A 86 -7.72 -8.01 8.65
N ILE A 87 -9.04 -7.76 8.55
CA ILE A 87 -9.86 -7.13 9.59
C ILE A 87 -11.00 -8.10 9.87
N ASP A 88 -11.15 -8.54 11.12
CA ASP A 88 -12.19 -9.50 11.53
C ASP A 88 -12.23 -10.77 10.66
N GLU A 89 -11.04 -11.33 10.35
CA GLU A 89 -10.84 -12.53 9.51
C GLU A 89 -11.20 -12.36 8.02
N GLU A 90 -11.46 -11.13 7.57
CA GLU A 90 -11.68 -10.80 6.15
C GLU A 90 -10.48 -10.04 5.57
N SER A 91 -9.99 -10.47 4.40
CA SER A 91 -8.88 -9.83 3.69
C SER A 91 -9.32 -8.57 2.94
N PHE A 92 -8.49 -7.52 2.95
CA PHE A 92 -8.79 -6.26 2.27
C PHE A 92 -7.66 -5.80 1.33
N VAL A 93 -8.04 -5.09 0.26
CA VAL A 93 -7.11 -4.36 -0.61
C VAL A 93 -7.06 -2.87 -0.28
N ALA A 94 -5.88 -2.27 -0.37
CA ALA A 94 -5.68 -0.83 -0.25
C ALA A 94 -6.36 -0.06 -1.38
N LYS A 95 -6.81 1.17 -1.17
CA LYS A 95 -7.48 1.97 -2.21
C LYS A 95 -6.66 2.23 -3.47
N ASP A 96 -5.33 2.18 -3.37
CA ASP A 96 -4.38 2.40 -4.46
C ASP A 96 -3.68 1.11 -4.93
N TRP A 97 -4.16 -0.08 -4.52
CA TRP A 97 -3.54 -1.38 -4.80
C TRP A 97 -3.19 -1.62 -6.28
N LYS A 98 -4.02 -1.11 -7.19
CA LYS A 98 -3.85 -1.29 -8.65
C LYS A 98 -2.62 -0.59 -9.21
N THR A 99 -2.08 0.40 -8.50
CA THR A 99 -0.96 1.23 -8.97
C THR A 99 0.18 1.32 -7.97
N ALA A 100 -0.06 0.96 -6.71
CA ALA A 100 0.91 1.12 -5.65
C ALA A 100 2.10 0.17 -5.79
N VAL A 101 3.29 0.76 -5.69
CA VAL A 101 4.55 0.06 -5.46
C VAL A 101 5.22 0.77 -4.28
N VAL A 102 5.17 0.13 -3.11
CA VAL A 102 5.76 0.69 -1.90
C VAL A 102 7.25 0.38 -1.88
N THR A 103 8.09 1.41 -1.83
CA THR A 103 9.54 1.26 -1.72
C THR A 103 10.02 1.38 -0.28
N LYS A 104 11.27 0.96 -0.04
CA LYS A 104 11.93 1.10 1.26
C LYS A 104 11.99 2.55 1.72
N GLU A 105 12.27 3.47 0.82
CA GLU A 105 12.38 4.91 1.11
C GLU A 105 11.03 5.47 1.54
N ALA A 106 9.94 5.11 0.85
CA ALA A 106 8.59 5.53 1.21
C ALA A 106 8.16 4.97 2.59
N PHE A 107 8.53 3.72 2.88
CA PHE A 107 8.27 3.10 4.19
C PHE A 107 9.00 3.82 5.32
N LEU A 108 10.30 4.12 5.14
CA LEU A 108 11.13 4.75 6.17
C LEU A 108 10.93 6.26 6.31
N ALA A 109 10.31 6.91 5.32
CA ALA A 109 9.97 8.32 5.39
C ALA A 109 9.01 8.56 6.57
N HIS A 110 9.45 9.42 7.50
CA HIS A 110 8.61 9.93 8.57
C HIS A 110 7.71 11.03 8.00
N THR A 111 6.42 11.00 8.32
CA THR A 111 5.51 12.12 8.00
C THR A 111 5.98 13.35 8.77
N THR A 112 6.79 14.18 8.13
CA THR A 112 7.12 15.51 8.66
C THR A 112 5.87 16.37 8.56
N VAL A 113 5.13 16.49 9.65
CA VAL A 113 4.05 17.49 9.74
C VAL A 113 4.71 18.87 9.65
N ILE A 114 4.52 19.57 8.54
CA ILE A 114 4.87 20.98 8.42
C ILE A 114 3.90 21.74 9.32
N LYS A 115 4.37 22.20 10.49
CA LYS A 115 3.67 23.24 11.25
C LYS A 115 3.72 24.51 10.41
N ILE A 116 2.57 24.94 9.89
CA ILE A 116 2.45 26.28 9.30
C ILE A 116 2.31 27.23 10.48
N ASP A 117 3.41 27.90 10.85
CA ASP A 117 3.38 29.01 11.81
C ASP A 117 2.51 30.12 11.22
N THR A 118 1.30 30.26 11.75
CA THR A 118 0.39 31.37 11.46
C THR A 118 0.55 32.40 12.56
N ASP A 119 1.62 33.20 12.50
CA ASP A 119 1.79 34.33 13.40
C ASP A 119 2.47 35.50 12.68
N LYS A 120 1.71 36.29 11.90
CA LYS A 120 1.96 37.73 11.69
C LYS A 120 0.66 38.46 11.37
N GLU A 121 -0.17 38.71 12.37
CA GLU A 121 -1.03 39.91 12.38
C GLU A 121 -0.43 40.93 13.35
N GLY A 122 0.08 42.02 12.79
CA GLY A 122 0.52 43.19 13.54
C GLY A 122 -0.69 43.96 14.05
N TYR A 123 -0.95 43.88 15.36
CA TYR A 123 -1.85 44.79 16.05
C TYR A 123 -1.09 46.07 16.42
N ASP A 124 -1.33 47.16 15.69
CA ASP A 124 -0.86 48.51 16.01
C ASP A 124 -1.83 49.17 17.00
N ALA A 125 -1.40 49.28 18.25
CA ALA A 125 -2.16 49.87 19.36
C ALA A 125 -1.90 51.38 19.55
N SER A 126 -1.54 52.14 18.51
CA SER A 126 -1.17 53.57 18.64
C SER A 126 -2.19 54.57 18.09
N LYS A 127 -3.49 54.28 18.15
CA LYS A 127 -4.54 55.31 17.92
C LYS A 127 -5.64 55.24 18.97
N THR A 128 -5.51 55.99 20.07
CA THR A 128 -6.62 56.62 20.81
C THR A 128 -6.10 57.69 21.80
N ARG A 129 -6.62 58.93 21.65
CA ARG A 129 -6.58 60.12 22.55
C ARG A 129 -5.21 60.83 22.66
N ILE A 130 -5.08 62.15 22.46
CA ILE A 130 -6.00 63.30 22.61
C ILE A 130 -5.78 64.26 21.44
#